data_AF-A0A7S3VBL1-F1
#
_entry.id   AF-A0A7S3VBL1-F1
#
_cell.length_a   1.000
_cell.length_b   1.000
_cell.length_c   1.000
_cell.angle_alpha   90.00
_cell.angle_beta   90.00
_cell.angle_gamma   90.00
#
_symmetry.space_group_name_H-M   'P 1'
#
loop_
_entity.id
_entity.type
_entity.pdbx_description
1 polymer ?
#
loop_
_entity_poly.entity_id
_entity_poly.type
_entity_poly.pdbx_seq_one_letter_code
_entity_poly.pdbx_strand_id
1 'polypeptide(L)'
;HIVFSKAKQLKKCLSSFTSKKNRSSSSSSSKIIKFGKLEIQELQDISRSQFLKEQKKFMKFNNNESDGSDDDDDDDDDDDKAEQERPKGLMALVQLHRSRTPSRQALQSICEKIMIKYEEEEGDARERQLAATNAPDEDGFITVSHSTIGMVGDAMDFERKGTLGRTGDSANRRAQKERNRSTRSNVAKGSDQLQDFYRFQLKENKKRTMEDLKLRFEDDLRRVKKMKDNKMYKPF
;
A
#
# COMPACT_ATOMS: atom_id res chain seq x y z
N HIS A 1 12.36 16.96 5.56
CA HIS A 1 10.90 16.81 5.39
C HIS A 1 10.24 18.10 5.87
N ILE A 2 9.62 18.91 5.02
CA ILE A 2 8.98 20.17 5.46
C ILE A 2 7.56 19.82 5.93
N VAL A 3 7.32 19.90 7.24
CA VAL A 3 5.99 19.67 7.84
C VAL A 3 5.39 21.03 8.18
N PHE A 4 4.30 21.39 7.53
CA PHE A 4 3.57 22.62 7.83
C PHE A 4 2.64 22.36 9.02
N SER A 5 2.77 23.15 10.09
CA SER A 5 1.93 23.03 11.28
C SER A 5 0.46 23.41 11.02
N LYS A 6 0.21 24.24 10.01
CA LYS A 6 -1.13 24.68 9.62
C LYS A 6 -1.31 24.60 8.10
N ALA A 7 -2.46 24.10 7.66
CA ALA A 7 -2.82 24.02 6.23
C ALA A 7 -2.79 25.40 5.52
N LYS A 8 -3.01 26.50 6.25
CA LYS A 8 -2.88 27.86 5.74
C LYS A 8 -1.44 28.21 5.32
N GLN A 9 -0.43 27.69 6.02
CA GLN A 9 0.99 27.92 5.70
C GLN A 9 1.40 27.14 4.45
N LEU A 10 0.95 25.89 4.33
CA LEU A 10 1.09 25.10 3.11
C LEU A 10 0.46 25.83 1.91
N LYS A 11 -0.80 26.29 2.04
CA LYS A 11 -1.50 27.00 0.96
C LYS A 11 -0.81 28.32 0.58
N LYS A 12 -0.32 29.09 1.56
CA LYS A 12 0.42 30.33 1.30
C LYS A 12 1.74 30.04 0.55
N CYS A 13 2.46 29.01 0.98
CA CYS A 13 3.69 28.55 0.33
C CYS A 13 3.44 28.04 -1.09
N LEU A 14 2.40 27.21 -1.30
CA LEU A 14 2.00 26.74 -2.63
C LEU A 14 1.50 27.88 -3.53
N SER A 15 0.78 28.87 -2.98
CA SER A 15 0.28 30.02 -3.75
C SER A 15 1.40 30.90 -4.30
N SER A 16 2.53 31.02 -3.59
CA SER A 16 3.69 31.77 -4.10
C SER A 16 4.40 31.05 -5.25
N PHE A 17 4.20 29.74 -5.41
CA PHE A 17 4.70 28.99 -6.58
C PHE A 17 3.77 29.11 -7.79
N THR A 18 2.47 29.32 -7.60
CA THR A 18 1.49 29.34 -8.70
C THR A 18 1.11 30.75 -9.17
N SER A 19 1.28 31.79 -8.36
CA SER A 19 0.80 33.14 -8.66
C SER A 19 1.62 33.95 -9.69
N LYS A 20 2.53 33.33 -10.44
CA LYS A 20 3.34 34.02 -11.49
C LYS A 20 3.27 33.37 -12.87
N LYS A 21 2.24 32.57 -13.16
CA LYS A 21 2.05 31.93 -14.48
C LYS A 21 1.19 32.76 -15.45
N ASN A 22 1.37 34.07 -15.49
CA ASN A 22 0.84 34.95 -16.53
C ASN A 22 1.78 36.15 -16.75
N ARG A 23 2.97 35.89 -17.29
CA ARG A 23 3.74 36.81 -18.15
C ARG A 23 4.99 36.10 -18.67
N SER A 24 5.05 35.99 -20.00
CA SER A 24 6.22 35.79 -20.87
C SER A 24 7.18 34.62 -20.62
N SER A 25 7.13 33.67 -21.57
CA SER A 25 8.25 33.03 -22.28
C SER A 25 9.67 33.09 -21.72
N SER A 26 10.30 31.91 -21.78
CA SER A 26 11.73 31.59 -21.86
C SER A 26 12.49 31.31 -20.54
N SER A 27 13.37 30.31 -20.64
CA SER A 27 14.39 29.87 -19.69
C SER A 27 13.96 28.88 -18.59
N SER A 28 14.16 27.59 -18.92
CA SER A 28 14.41 26.50 -17.99
C SER A 28 15.73 26.74 -17.25
N SER A 29 15.72 27.56 -16.21
CA SER A 29 16.76 27.56 -15.19
C SER A 29 16.12 27.35 -13.82
N SER A 30 16.33 26.17 -13.25
CA SER A 30 16.10 25.88 -11.84
C SER A 30 16.80 26.98 -11.04
N LYS A 31 16.02 27.93 -10.51
CA LYS A 31 16.54 29.03 -9.71
C LYS A 31 17.20 28.43 -8.48
N ILE A 32 18.54 28.45 -8.47
CA ILE A 32 19.37 27.99 -7.36
C ILE A 32 19.04 28.89 -6.17
N ILE A 33 18.34 28.33 -5.17
CA ILE A 33 18.11 28.99 -3.89
C ILE A 33 19.46 29.04 -3.18
N LYS A 34 20.07 30.23 -3.13
CA LYS A 34 21.33 30.46 -2.42
C LYS A 34 21.00 30.72 -0.95
N PHE A 35 21.24 29.74 -0.09
CA PHE A 35 21.17 29.92 1.36
C PHE A 35 22.46 30.57 1.88
N GLY A 36 22.34 31.44 2.87
CA GLY A 36 23.50 32.00 3.58
C GLY A 36 24.25 30.93 4.37
N LYS A 37 25.53 31.15 4.71
CA LYS A 37 26.32 30.20 5.52
C LYS A 37 25.67 29.89 6.87
N LEU A 38 25.08 30.91 7.52
CA LEU A 38 24.33 30.78 8.77
C LEU A 38 23.08 29.92 8.60
N GLU A 39 22.30 30.15 7.54
CA GLU A 39 21.08 29.36 7.25
C GLU A 39 21.43 27.89 6.94
N ILE A 40 22.54 27.64 6.24
CA ILE A 40 23.01 26.27 5.98
C ILE A 40 23.41 25.57 7.28
N GLN A 41 24.07 26.29 8.19
CA GLN A 41 24.46 25.75 9.49
C GLN A 41 23.23 25.45 10.36
N GLU A 42 22.26 26.37 10.45
CA GLU A 42 21.00 26.14 11.15
C GLU A 42 20.24 24.93 10.59
N LEU A 43 20.20 24.77 9.25
CA LEU A 43 19.58 23.62 8.62
C LEU A 43 20.31 22.31 8.95
N GLN A 44 21.64 22.33 9.04
CA GLN A 44 22.43 21.16 9.48
C GLN A 44 22.14 20.81 10.94
N ASP A 45 22.05 21.81 11.81
CA ASP A 45 21.77 21.63 13.24
C ASP A 45 20.35 21.10 13.48
N ILE A 46 19.36 21.64 12.76
CA ILE A 46 17.98 21.16 12.79
C ILE A 46 17.91 19.71 12.29
N SER A 47 18.58 19.40 11.16
CA SER A 47 18.61 18.04 10.63
C SER A 47 19.26 17.05 11.61
N ARG A 48 20.33 17.48 12.29
CA ARG A 48 21.03 16.65 13.29
C ARG A 48 20.18 16.43 14.54
N SER A 49 19.50 17.47 15.02
CA SER A 49 18.55 17.37 16.13
C SER A 49 17.39 16.42 15.82
N GLN A 50 16.83 16.50 14.61
CA GLN A 50 15.76 15.59 14.17
C GLN A 50 16.24 14.15 14.13
N PHE A 51 17.43 13.89 13.57
CA PHE A 51 18.02 12.56 13.51
C PHE A 51 18.24 11.96 14.91
N LEU A 52 18.76 12.73 15.87
CA LEU A 52 18.95 12.29 17.24
C LEU A 52 17.62 11.99 17.95
N LYS A 53 16.59 12.81 17.74
CA LYS A 53 15.25 12.56 18.28
C LYS A 53 14.64 11.29 17.70
N GLU A 54 14.82 11.04 16.41
CA GLU A 54 14.31 9.85 15.74
C GLU A 54 15.06 8.59 16.20
N GLN A 55 16.39 8.67 16.38
CA GLN A 55 17.19 7.60 16.96
C GLN A 55 16.79 7.31 18.42
N LYS A 56 16.60 8.34 19.25
CA LYS A 56 16.13 8.17 20.64
C LYS A 56 14.72 7.57 20.68
N LYS A 57 13.84 7.96 19.76
CA LYS A 57 12.50 7.36 19.63
C LYS A 57 12.58 5.90 19.20
N PHE A 58 13.48 5.56 18.27
CA PHE A 58 13.72 4.18 17.84
C PHE A 58 14.27 3.31 18.97
N MET A 59 15.23 3.81 19.76
CA MET A 59 15.75 3.12 20.94
C MET A 59 14.69 2.97 22.04
N LYS A 60 13.88 4.02 22.29
CA LYS A 60 12.77 3.95 23.25
C LYS A 60 11.65 2.99 22.81
N PHE A 61 11.48 2.80 21.50
CA PHE A 61 10.53 1.81 20.96
C PHE A 61 11.02 0.37 21.09
N ASN A 62 12.35 0.15 21.14
CA ASN A 62 12.94 -1.18 21.31
C ASN A 62 13.01 -1.66 22.76
N ASN A 63 12.95 -0.75 23.75
CA ASN A 63 13.13 -1.07 25.18
C ASN A 63 11.84 -0.99 26.00
N ASN A 64 10.66 -0.97 25.38
CA ASN A 64 9.39 -0.89 26.11
C ASN A 64 8.84 -2.27 26.53
N GLU A 65 9.72 -3.08 27.13
CA GLU A 65 9.40 -4.16 28.07
C GLU A 65 10.32 -3.98 29.29
N SER A 66 10.04 -2.96 30.10
CA SER A 66 10.37 -2.97 31.53
C SER A 66 9.52 -1.91 32.21
N ASP A 67 8.54 -2.40 32.93
CA ASP A 67 7.74 -1.71 33.92
C ASP A 67 8.62 -1.20 35.08
N GLY A 68 8.26 -0.03 35.61
CA GLY A 68 8.54 0.48 36.96
C GLY A 68 9.98 0.70 37.46
N SER A 69 10.48 1.93 37.35
CA SER A 69 11.12 2.62 38.49
C SER A 69 11.19 4.13 38.23
N ASP A 70 10.30 4.88 38.90
CA ASP A 70 10.59 6.27 39.27
C ASP A 70 11.63 6.20 40.40
N ASP A 71 12.89 6.48 40.07
CA ASP A 71 13.88 6.92 41.06
C ASP A 71 14.53 8.20 40.51
N ASP A 72 14.13 9.30 41.12
CA ASP A 72 14.84 10.58 41.09
C ASP A 72 16.18 10.38 41.81
N ASP A 73 17.27 10.23 41.07
CA ASP A 73 18.61 10.44 41.60
C ASP A 73 19.35 11.46 40.71
N ASP A 74 19.46 12.67 41.27
CA ASP A 74 20.44 13.69 40.90
C ASP A 74 21.85 13.12 41.08
N ASP A 75 22.56 12.86 39.99
CA ASP A 75 24.01 12.70 40.00
C ASP A 75 24.61 13.52 38.84
N ASP A 76 24.86 14.79 39.16
CA ASP A 76 25.89 15.61 38.53
C ASP A 76 27.26 15.02 38.94
N ASP A 77 27.94 14.29 38.05
CA ASP A 77 29.41 14.33 37.90
C ASP A 77 29.90 13.39 36.77
N ASP A 78 31.09 13.73 36.25
CA ASP A 78 31.90 13.01 35.24
C ASP A 78 31.63 13.28 33.75
N ASP A 79 31.74 14.57 33.42
CA ASP A 79 32.31 15.07 32.17
C ASP A 79 33.81 14.67 32.06
N ASP A 80 34.12 13.43 31.67
CA ASP A 80 35.47 13.09 31.18
C ASP A 80 35.57 11.77 30.38
N LYS A 81 36.15 11.88 29.17
CA LYS A 81 36.68 10.81 28.28
C LYS A 81 35.70 10.01 27.42
N ALA A 82 35.36 10.57 26.26
CA ALA A 82 35.79 10.01 24.97
C ALA A 82 35.43 10.95 23.81
N GLU A 83 36.30 11.92 23.51
CA GLU A 83 36.38 12.42 22.13
C GLU A 83 36.86 11.27 21.23
N GLN A 84 35.93 10.41 20.82
CA GLN A 84 36.19 9.45 19.76
C GLN A 84 36.48 10.28 18.51
N GLU A 85 37.76 10.38 18.14
CA GLU A 85 38.19 10.99 16.90
C GLU A 85 37.29 10.46 15.78
N ARG A 86 36.47 11.33 15.20
CA ARG A 86 35.60 10.93 14.09
C ARG A 86 36.51 10.29 13.04
N PRO A 87 36.29 9.04 12.64
CA PRO A 87 37.12 8.40 11.64
C PRO A 87 37.15 9.32 10.42
N LYS A 88 38.33 9.69 9.94
CA LYS A 88 38.51 10.54 8.75
C LYS A 88 38.88 9.64 7.57
N GLY A 89 38.52 10.06 6.35
CA GLY A 89 38.90 9.36 5.12
C GLY A 89 38.16 8.04 4.87
N LEU A 90 38.88 7.01 4.40
CA LEU A 90 38.29 5.74 3.97
C LEU A 90 37.58 4.99 5.10
N MET A 91 38.11 5.03 6.33
CA MET A 91 37.47 4.39 7.49
C MET A 91 36.13 5.05 7.83
N ALA A 92 36.03 6.37 7.64
CA ALA A 92 34.77 7.10 7.78
C ALA A 92 33.72 6.57 6.80
N LEU A 93 34.14 6.36 5.56
CA LEU A 93 33.27 5.87 4.50
C LEU A 93 32.84 4.42 4.75
N VAL A 94 33.75 3.58 5.23
CA VAL A 94 33.45 2.18 5.60
C VAL A 94 32.50 2.13 6.80
N GLN A 95 32.69 2.97 7.81
CA GLN A 95 31.79 3.05 8.96
C GLN A 95 30.42 3.62 8.58
N LEU A 96 30.38 4.61 7.69
CA LEU A 96 29.13 5.13 7.12
C LEU A 96 28.40 4.05 6.32
N HIS A 97 29.12 3.26 5.53
CA HIS A 97 28.53 2.15 4.78
C HIS A 97 27.98 1.06 5.73
N ARG A 98 28.77 0.67 6.75
CA ARG A 98 28.36 -0.31 7.77
C ARG A 98 27.18 0.16 8.61
N SER A 99 27.07 1.45 8.90
CA SER A 99 25.92 2.01 9.63
C SER A 99 24.69 2.19 8.74
N ARG A 100 24.86 2.39 7.43
CA ARG A 100 23.76 2.47 6.47
C ARG A 100 23.13 1.11 6.18
N THR A 101 23.92 0.04 6.14
CA THR A 101 23.44 -1.32 5.87
C THR A 101 23.45 -2.14 7.15
N PRO A 102 22.29 -2.46 7.75
CA PRO A 102 22.25 -3.36 8.90
C PRO A 102 22.82 -4.73 8.51
N SER A 103 23.37 -5.45 9.48
CA SER A 103 23.75 -6.84 9.26
C SER A 103 22.52 -7.67 8.90
N ARG A 104 22.70 -8.75 8.13
CA ARG A 104 21.60 -9.62 7.72
C ARG A 104 20.79 -10.15 8.90
N GLN A 105 21.48 -10.53 9.98
CA GLN A 105 20.85 -11.02 11.21
C GLN A 105 20.05 -9.92 11.92
N ALA A 106 20.60 -8.70 12.00
CA ALA A 106 19.88 -7.57 12.59
C ALA A 106 18.60 -7.25 11.79
N LEU A 107 18.69 -7.22 10.46
CA LEU A 107 17.53 -7.00 9.59
C LEU A 107 16.47 -8.10 9.78
N GLN A 108 16.89 -9.36 9.85
CA GLN A 108 15.99 -10.48 10.08
C GLN A 108 15.24 -10.32 11.41
N SER A 109 15.93 -10.02 12.50
CA SER A 109 15.29 -9.80 13.81
C SER A 109 14.30 -8.63 13.80
N ILE A 110 14.57 -7.59 13.01
CA ILE A 110 13.66 -6.45 12.83
C ILE A 110 12.41 -6.90 12.07
N CYS A 111 12.57 -7.66 10.98
CA CYS A 111 11.45 -8.19 10.21
C CYS A 111 10.57 -9.11 11.05
N GLU A 112 11.17 -10.03 11.82
CA GLU A 112 10.46 -10.95 12.71
C GLU A 112 9.65 -10.17 13.76
N LYS A 113 10.25 -9.17 14.41
CA LYS A 113 9.53 -8.29 15.35
C LYS A 113 8.35 -7.56 14.70
N ILE A 114 8.53 -7.07 13.47
CA ILE A 114 7.45 -6.39 12.74
C ILE A 114 6.34 -7.37 12.38
N MET A 115 6.68 -8.59 11.95
CA MET A 115 5.70 -9.63 11.61
C MET A 115 4.89 -10.04 12.84
N ILE A 116 5.55 -10.32 13.96
CA ILE A 116 4.90 -10.67 15.23
C ILE A 116 3.93 -9.57 15.65
N LYS A 117 4.38 -8.31 15.66
CA LYS A 117 3.54 -7.18 16.03
C LYS A 117 2.32 -7.03 15.11
N TYR A 118 2.52 -7.25 13.81
CA TYR A 118 1.42 -7.19 12.84
C TYR A 118 0.41 -8.33 13.06
N GLU A 119 0.90 -9.55 13.31
CA GLU A 119 0.04 -10.71 13.59
C GLU A 119 -0.77 -10.54 14.87
N GLU A 120 -0.16 -9.98 15.92
CA GLU A 120 -0.83 -9.61 17.17
C GLU A 120 -1.91 -8.54 16.93
N GLU A 121 -1.57 -7.45 16.24
CA GLU A 121 -2.51 -6.36 15.96
C GLU A 121 -3.69 -6.81 15.08
N GLU A 122 -3.43 -7.66 14.07
CA GLU A 122 -4.46 -8.26 13.22
C GLU A 122 -5.31 -9.30 13.98
N GLY A 123 -4.68 -10.08 14.85
CA GLY A 123 -5.36 -11.05 15.72
C GLY A 123 -6.36 -10.36 16.65
N ASP A 124 -5.89 -9.35 17.37
CA ASP A 124 -6.71 -8.52 18.25
C ASP A 124 -7.84 -7.82 17.50
N ALA A 125 -7.56 -7.26 16.32
CA ALA A 125 -8.57 -6.59 15.52
C ALA A 125 -9.67 -7.57 15.09
N ARG A 126 -9.29 -8.80 14.71
CA ARG A 126 -10.22 -9.86 14.35
C ARG A 126 -11.05 -10.31 15.55
N GLU A 127 -10.43 -10.48 16.71
CA GLU A 127 -11.13 -10.84 17.94
C GLU A 127 -12.14 -9.76 18.34
N ARG A 128 -11.75 -8.48 18.29
CA ARG A 128 -12.68 -7.36 18.56
C ARG A 128 -13.84 -7.32 17.57
N GLN A 129 -13.59 -7.59 16.29
CA GLN A 129 -14.67 -7.67 15.30
C GLN A 129 -15.61 -8.83 15.58
N LEU A 130 -15.07 -10.01 15.87
CA LEU A 130 -15.86 -11.19 16.20
C LEU A 130 -16.66 -11.00 17.49
N ALA A 131 -16.06 -10.39 18.51
CA ALA A 131 -16.72 -10.04 19.75
C ALA A 131 -17.84 -9.01 19.52
N ALA A 132 -17.61 -8.00 18.67
CA ALA A 132 -18.62 -7.02 18.31
C ALA A 132 -19.78 -7.64 17.49
N THR A 133 -19.51 -8.64 16.65
CA THR A 133 -20.57 -9.33 15.88
C THR A 133 -21.33 -10.35 16.72
N ASN A 134 -20.69 -10.92 17.74
CA ASN A 134 -21.27 -11.91 18.63
C ASN A 134 -21.91 -11.30 19.89
N ALA A 135 -21.84 -9.98 20.05
CA ALA A 135 -22.51 -9.29 21.15
C ALA A 135 -24.03 -9.39 20.97
N PRO A 136 -24.78 -9.90 21.97
CA PRO A 136 -26.23 -9.95 21.91
C PRO A 136 -26.83 -8.55 22.10
N ASP A 137 -27.88 -8.26 21.34
CA ASP A 137 -28.65 -7.01 21.44
C ASP A 137 -29.48 -6.94 22.74
N GLU A 138 -30.19 -5.83 22.97
CA GLU A 138 -31.07 -5.60 24.15
C GLU A 138 -32.13 -6.71 24.33
N ASP A 139 -32.56 -7.35 23.24
CA ASP A 139 -33.51 -8.47 23.22
C ASP A 139 -32.82 -9.86 23.35
N GLY A 140 -31.49 -9.91 23.51
CA GLY A 140 -30.72 -11.14 23.67
C GLY A 140 -30.44 -11.91 22.37
N PHE A 141 -30.71 -11.33 21.20
CA PHE A 141 -30.44 -11.94 19.90
C PHE A 141 -29.10 -11.50 19.32
N ILE A 142 -28.43 -12.41 18.61
CA ILE A 142 -27.18 -12.15 17.89
C ILE A 142 -27.51 -11.91 16.41
N THR A 143 -27.17 -10.74 15.88
CA THR A 143 -27.38 -10.44 14.46
C THR A 143 -26.40 -11.19 13.55
N VAL A 144 -26.90 -12.07 12.69
CA VAL A 144 -26.08 -12.74 11.67
C VAL A 144 -25.78 -11.78 10.53
N SER A 145 -24.60 -11.17 10.52
CA SER A 145 -24.10 -10.40 9.37
C SER A 145 -23.49 -11.34 8.33
N HIS A 146 -23.88 -11.22 7.07
CA HIS A 146 -23.33 -11.97 5.93
C HIS A 146 -21.94 -11.49 5.48
N SER A 147 -21.32 -10.57 6.22
CA SER A 147 -19.92 -10.24 6.00
C SER A 147 -19.07 -11.46 6.30
N THR A 148 -18.22 -11.84 5.35
CA THR A 148 -17.21 -12.90 5.48
C THR A 148 -16.14 -12.48 6.47
N ILE A 149 -16.50 -12.47 7.75
CA ILE A 149 -15.64 -12.14 8.87
C ILE A 149 -14.50 -13.17 8.89
N GLY A 150 -13.27 -12.73 8.62
CA GLY A 150 -12.07 -13.56 8.65
C GLY A 150 -11.45 -13.92 7.28
N MET A 151 -12.00 -13.46 6.15
CA MET A 151 -11.26 -13.57 4.87
C MET A 151 -10.19 -12.46 4.79
N VAL A 152 -8.92 -12.86 4.89
CA VAL A 152 -7.75 -12.00 4.69
C VAL A 152 -7.86 -11.34 3.30
N GLY A 153 -7.95 -10.01 3.26
CA GLY A 153 -7.95 -9.23 2.01
C GLY A 153 -9.33 -8.88 1.43
N ASP A 154 -10.40 -8.87 2.23
CA ASP A 154 -11.69 -8.36 1.75
C ASP A 154 -11.58 -6.86 1.38
N ALA A 155 -12.02 -6.52 0.18
CA ALA A 155 -11.86 -5.19 -0.43
C ALA A 155 -12.50 -4.06 0.42
N MET A 156 -13.38 -4.43 1.35
CA MET A 156 -14.02 -3.52 2.29
C MET A 156 -13.08 -2.98 3.38
N ASP A 157 -12.04 -3.72 3.78
CA ASP A 157 -11.13 -3.27 4.85
C ASP A 157 -10.11 -2.24 4.34
N PHE A 158 -9.68 -2.40 3.09
CA PHE A 158 -8.87 -1.42 2.37
C PHE A 158 -9.64 -0.11 2.09
N GLU A 159 -10.96 -0.19 1.86
CA GLU A 159 -11.82 0.98 1.66
C GLU A 159 -12.20 1.68 2.98
N ARG A 160 -12.24 0.97 4.12
CA ARG A 160 -12.58 1.56 5.44
C ARG A 160 -11.38 2.16 6.17
N LYS A 161 -10.20 1.52 6.12
CA LYS A 161 -8.98 1.95 6.84
C LYS A 161 -8.00 2.73 5.94
N GLY A 162 -8.38 3.01 4.70
CA GLY A 162 -7.57 3.72 3.72
C GLY A 162 -7.45 5.22 3.97
N THR A 163 -6.29 5.61 4.50
CA THR A 163 -5.61 6.91 4.45
C THR A 163 -5.36 7.45 3.02
N LEU A 164 -6.33 7.25 2.11
CA LEU A 164 -6.33 7.83 0.76
C LEU A 164 -7.66 8.57 0.54
N GLY A 165 -7.65 9.86 0.88
CA GLY A 165 -8.56 10.87 0.35
C GLY A 165 -10.02 10.48 0.19
N ARG A 166 -10.79 10.59 1.28
CA ARG A 166 -12.23 10.90 1.24
C ARG A 166 -12.46 12.11 0.32
N THR A 167 -12.69 11.84 -0.96
CA THR A 167 -13.41 12.74 -1.86
C THR A 167 -14.84 12.19 -1.91
N GLY A 168 -15.76 12.94 -1.32
CA GLY A 168 -17.12 12.53 -1.00
C GLY A 168 -18.06 12.39 -2.20
N ASP A 169 -17.63 11.72 -3.28
CA ASP A 169 -18.42 11.56 -4.52
C ASP A 169 -18.56 10.10 -5.00
N SER A 170 -17.97 9.13 -4.29
CA SER A 170 -17.98 7.71 -4.70
C SER A 170 -19.06 6.85 -4.02
N ALA A 171 -19.58 7.27 -2.86
CA ALA A 171 -20.65 6.52 -2.17
C ALA A 171 -21.99 6.56 -2.94
N ASN A 172 -22.36 7.69 -3.53
CA ASN A 172 -23.59 7.82 -4.32
C ASN A 172 -23.51 7.17 -5.71
N ARG A 173 -22.31 6.96 -6.26
CA ARG A 173 -22.16 6.31 -7.59
C ARG A 173 -22.25 4.79 -7.55
N ARG A 174 -21.97 4.14 -6.41
CA ARG A 174 -22.19 2.69 -6.25
C ARG A 174 -23.66 2.36 -5.99
N ALA A 175 -24.38 3.15 -5.18
CA ALA A 175 -25.82 2.97 -4.95
C ALA A 175 -26.67 3.08 -6.25
N GLN A 176 -26.25 3.92 -7.20
CA GLN A 176 -26.96 4.07 -8.48
C GLN A 176 -26.57 3.01 -9.53
N LYS A 177 -25.36 2.41 -9.42
CA LYS A 177 -24.90 1.35 -10.33
C LYS A 177 -25.37 -0.05 -9.90
N GLU A 178 -25.69 -0.25 -8.63
CA GLU A 178 -26.32 -1.49 -8.15
C GLU A 178 -27.78 -1.62 -8.59
N ARG A 179 -28.52 -0.51 -8.71
CA ARG A 179 -29.90 -0.53 -9.23
C ARG A 179 -30.01 -0.92 -10.71
N ASN A 180 -28.93 -0.75 -11.48
CA ASN A 180 -28.91 -1.06 -12.92
C ASN A 180 -28.12 -2.32 -13.29
N ARG A 181 -27.58 -3.07 -12.31
CA ARG A 181 -26.93 -4.38 -12.53
C ARG A 181 -27.68 -5.55 -11.92
N SER A 182 -28.64 -5.31 -11.02
CA SER A 182 -29.37 -6.39 -10.33
C SER A 182 -30.62 -6.91 -11.06
N THR A 183 -31.00 -6.37 -12.21
CA THR A 183 -32.20 -6.80 -12.96
C THR A 183 -31.95 -7.86 -14.04
N ARG A 184 -30.72 -8.38 -14.20
CA ARG A 184 -30.42 -9.42 -15.21
C ARG A 184 -29.71 -10.69 -14.72
N SER A 185 -29.35 -10.81 -13.44
CA SER A 185 -28.68 -12.04 -12.93
C SER A 185 -29.24 -12.61 -11.64
N ASN A 186 -30.35 -12.08 -11.13
CA ASN A 186 -31.06 -12.63 -9.96
C ASN A 186 -32.44 -13.20 -10.32
N VAL A 187 -32.63 -13.61 -11.58
CA VAL A 187 -33.76 -14.46 -11.94
C VAL A 187 -33.37 -15.89 -11.56
N ALA A 188 -33.81 -16.31 -10.38
CA ALA A 188 -33.96 -17.71 -9.95
C ALA A 188 -32.75 -18.65 -10.15
N LYS A 189 -31.76 -18.59 -9.25
CA LYS A 189 -30.75 -19.65 -9.03
C LYS A 189 -31.35 -20.93 -8.40
N GLY A 190 -32.51 -21.36 -8.89
CA GLY A 190 -33.20 -22.55 -8.40
C GLY A 190 -34.11 -23.22 -9.43
N SER A 191 -34.35 -22.60 -10.59
CA SER A 191 -35.22 -23.16 -11.63
C SER A 191 -34.59 -23.24 -13.02
N ASP A 192 -33.37 -22.72 -13.21
CA ASP A 192 -32.67 -22.88 -14.47
C ASP A 192 -31.98 -24.25 -14.49
N GLN A 193 -32.28 -25.08 -15.48
CA GLN A 193 -31.68 -26.40 -15.62
C GLN A 193 -30.17 -26.20 -15.66
N LEU A 194 -29.44 -26.79 -14.70
CA LEU A 194 -27.98 -26.71 -14.68
C LEU A 194 -27.46 -27.19 -16.05
N GLN A 195 -27.00 -26.22 -16.85
CA GLN A 195 -26.27 -26.50 -18.06
C GLN A 195 -25.01 -27.25 -17.61
N ASP A 196 -24.76 -28.42 -18.21
CA ASP A 196 -23.65 -29.33 -17.90
C ASP A 196 -23.79 -30.22 -16.66
N PHE A 197 -25.00 -30.40 -16.11
CA PHE A 197 -25.18 -31.39 -15.03
C PHE A 197 -24.89 -32.82 -15.49
N TYR A 198 -25.29 -33.17 -16.72
CA TYR A 198 -25.18 -34.55 -17.20
C TYR A 198 -23.95 -34.78 -18.06
N ARG A 199 -23.34 -35.96 -17.90
CA ARG A 199 -22.16 -36.39 -18.68
C ARG A 199 -22.41 -36.41 -20.20
N PHE A 200 -23.65 -36.62 -20.64
CA PHE A 200 -23.98 -36.57 -22.07
C PHE A 200 -23.97 -35.13 -22.62
N GLN A 201 -24.37 -34.13 -21.82
CA GLN A 201 -24.29 -32.71 -22.18
C GLN A 201 -22.82 -32.29 -22.35
N LEU A 202 -21.96 -32.70 -21.42
CA LEU A 202 -20.50 -32.51 -21.53
C LEU A 202 -19.92 -33.17 -22.80
N LYS A 203 -20.34 -34.39 -23.12
CA LYS A 203 -19.91 -35.10 -24.34
C LYS A 203 -20.42 -34.41 -25.61
N GLU A 204 -21.67 -33.94 -25.61
CA GLU A 204 -22.29 -33.24 -26.73
C GLU A 204 -21.64 -31.88 -26.96
N ASN A 205 -21.41 -31.11 -25.90
CA ASN A 205 -20.68 -29.84 -25.94
C ASN A 205 -19.25 -30.05 -26.47
N LYS A 206 -18.55 -31.10 -25.99
CA LYS A 206 -17.23 -31.45 -26.54
C LYS A 206 -17.30 -31.82 -28.03
N LYS A 207 -18.31 -32.58 -28.46
CA LYS A 207 -18.49 -32.93 -29.88
C LYS A 207 -18.73 -31.68 -30.73
N ARG A 208 -19.62 -30.80 -30.29
CA ARG A 208 -19.93 -29.53 -30.95
C ARG A 208 -18.71 -28.62 -31.09
N THR A 209 -17.94 -28.46 -30.01
CA THR A 209 -16.70 -27.66 -30.06
C THR A 209 -15.66 -28.25 -31.04
N MET A 210 -15.56 -29.57 -31.12
CA MET A 210 -14.68 -30.25 -32.08
C MET A 210 -15.16 -30.07 -33.53
N GLU A 211 -16.48 -30.09 -33.76
CA GLU A 211 -17.08 -29.82 -35.08
C GLU A 211 -16.87 -28.38 -35.52
N ASP A 212 -17.10 -27.41 -34.62
CA ASP A 212 -16.82 -25.99 -34.87
C ASP A 212 -15.35 -25.74 -35.22
N LEU A 213 -14.42 -26.45 -34.56
CA LEU A 213 -12.99 -26.34 -34.82
C LEU A 213 -12.62 -26.91 -36.19
N LYS A 214 -13.23 -28.03 -36.60
CA LYS A 214 -13.07 -28.59 -37.95
C LYS A 214 -13.57 -27.62 -39.03
N LEU A 215 -14.75 -27.02 -38.82
CA LEU A 215 -15.31 -26.02 -39.73
C LEU A 215 -14.36 -24.83 -39.91
N ARG A 216 -13.84 -24.27 -38.81
CA ARG A 216 -12.87 -23.17 -38.87
C ARG A 216 -11.58 -23.57 -39.58
N PHE A 217 -11.10 -24.79 -39.35
CA PHE A 217 -9.91 -25.30 -40.04
C PHE A 217 -10.13 -25.43 -41.55
N GLU A 218 -11.29 -25.92 -41.98
CA GLU A 218 -11.65 -25.99 -43.41
C GLU A 218 -11.75 -24.59 -44.03
N ASP A 219 -12.29 -23.61 -43.32
CA ASP A 219 -12.33 -22.21 -43.74
C ASP A 219 -10.93 -21.64 -43.94
N ASP A 220 -10.03 -21.90 -43.00
CA ASP A 220 -8.64 -21.46 -43.07
C ASP A 220 -7.90 -22.17 -44.20
N LEU A 221 -8.13 -23.47 -44.41
CA LEU A 221 -7.58 -24.21 -45.54
C LEU A 221 -8.06 -23.61 -46.87
N ARG A 222 -9.35 -23.28 -46.98
CA ARG A 222 -9.92 -22.60 -48.16
C ARG A 222 -9.29 -21.22 -48.36
N ARG A 223 -9.07 -20.45 -47.29
CA ARG A 223 -8.42 -19.14 -47.34
C ARG A 223 -6.97 -19.27 -47.83
N VAL A 224 -6.20 -20.20 -47.27
CA VAL A 224 -4.82 -20.45 -47.65
C VAL A 224 -4.73 -20.95 -49.09
N LYS A 225 -5.64 -21.82 -49.55
CA LYS A 225 -5.70 -22.26 -50.95
C LYS A 225 -5.88 -21.08 -51.89
N LYS A 226 -6.84 -20.18 -51.62
CA LYS A 226 -7.01 -18.94 -52.38
C LYS A 226 -5.75 -18.05 -52.38
N MET A 227 -5.06 -17.94 -51.24
CA MET A 227 -3.81 -17.18 -51.17
C MET A 227 -2.67 -17.82 -51.96
N LYS A 228 -2.59 -19.15 -52.01
CA LYS A 228 -1.62 -19.89 -52.83
C LYS A 228 -1.90 -19.72 -54.31
N ASP A 229 -3.16 -19.84 -54.72
CA ASP A 229 -3.59 -19.64 -56.11
C ASP A 229 -3.26 -18.20 -56.58
N ASN A 230 -3.47 -17.22 -55.71
CA ASN A 230 -3.13 -15.81 -55.97
C ASN A 230 -1.63 -15.49 -55.78
N LYS A 231 -0.76 -16.47 -55.50
CA LYS A 231 0.68 -16.31 -55.19
C LYS A 231 0.99 -15.29 -54.07
N MET A 232 0.03 -14.99 -53.21
CA MET A 232 0.19 -14.06 -52.07
C MET A 232 0.61 -14.78 -50.78
N TYR A 233 0.68 -16.11 -50.80
CA TYR A 233 1.10 -16.90 -49.65
C TYR A 233 2.62 -16.84 -49.46
N LYS A 234 3.07 -16.23 -48.35
CA LYS A 234 4.48 -16.18 -47.92
C LYS A 234 4.64 -16.98 -46.62
N PRO A 235 5.04 -18.26 -46.69
CA PRO A 235 5.47 -18.99 -45.51
C PRO A 235 6.89 -18.52 -45.18
N PHE A 236 7.05 -17.89 -44.01
CA PHE A 236 8.30 -17.31 -43.47
C PHE A 236 8.65 -15.91 -43.98
#